data_AF-A0A4P6P912-F1
#
_entry.id   AF-A0A4P6P912-F1
#
_cell.length_a   1.000
_cell.length_b   1.000
_cell.length_c   1.000
_cell.angle_alpha   90.00
_cell.angle_beta   90.00
_cell.angle_gamma   90.00
#
_symmetry.space_group_name_H-M   'P 1'
#
loop_
_entity.id
_entity.type
_entity.pdbx_description
1 polymer ?
#
loop_
_entity_poly.entity_id
_entity_poly.type
_entity_poly.pdbx_seq_one_letter_code
_entity_poly.pdbx_strand_id
1 'polypeptide(L)' 'MIQKTLTFHLRRDPFEKAQIDANVYHDWFLDRPYVIVPMQQIAGRFFETLAEYPPSQSPGSFNLDKIQQQIENAASGK' A
#
# COMPACT_ATOMS: atom_id res chain seq x y z
N MET A 1 8.53 -17.64 -2.62
CA MET A 1 7.26 -17.05 -3.09
C MET A 1 7.53 -15.56 -3.33
N ILE A 2 7.72 -15.16 -4.59
CA ILE A 2 7.95 -13.75 -4.93
C ILE A 2 6.58 -13.07 -4.92
N GLN A 3 6.37 -12.10 -4.04
CA GLN A 3 5.15 -11.29 -4.03
C GLN A 3 5.04 -10.57 -5.38
N LYS A 4 3.95 -10.81 -6.12
CA LYS A 4 3.70 -10.21 -7.43
C LYS A 4 3.38 -8.72 -7.24
N THR A 5 4.30 -7.83 -7.62
CA THR A 5 4.03 -6.39 -7.72
C THR A 5 2.98 -6.16 -8.80
N LEU A 6 1.80 -5.69 -8.42
CA LEU A 6 0.75 -5.37 -9.37
C LEU A 6 1.07 -4.03 -10.04
N THR A 7 0.99 -3.98 -11.38
CA THR A 7 1.34 -2.79 -12.15
C THR A 7 0.21 -2.41 -13.08
N PHE A 8 -0.15 -1.13 -13.10
CA PHE A 8 -1.24 -0.60 -13.90
C PHE A 8 -0.75 0.55 -14.78
N HIS A 9 -1.35 0.66 -15.96
CA HIS A 9 -1.12 1.80 -16.84
C HIS A 9 -2.28 2.78 -16.69
N LEU A 10 -2.21 3.66 -15.68
CA LEU A 10 -3.32 4.55 -15.27
C LEU A 10 -3.88 5.42 -16.40
N ARG A 11 -3.06 5.83 -17.38
CA ARG A 11 -3.54 6.61 -18.55
C ARG A 11 -4.46 5.80 -19.48
N ARG A 12 -4.34 4.46 -19.48
CA ARG A 12 -5.10 3.54 -20.35
C ARG A 12 -6.16 2.78 -19.56
N ASP A 13 -5.90 2.57 -18.27
CA ASP A 13 -6.77 1.89 -17.33
C ASP A 13 -6.91 2.74 -16.07
N PRO A 14 -7.70 3.83 -16.11
CA PRO A 14 -7.88 4.75 -14.98
C PRO A 14 -8.63 4.12 -13.81
N PHE A 15 -9.26 2.95 -14.01
CA PHE A 15 -10.04 2.24 -13.01
C PHE A 15 -9.37 0.94 -12.53
N GLU A 16 -8.12 0.68 -12.93
CA GLU A 16 -7.32 -0.46 -12.49
C GLU A 16 -7.97 -1.84 -12.75
N LYS A 17 -8.75 -1.96 -13.83
CA LYS A 17 -9.52 -3.17 -14.15
C LYS A 17 -8.81 -4.15 -15.07
N ALA A 18 -7.65 -3.78 -15.63
CA ALA A 18 -6.98 -4.58 -16.64
C ALA A 18 -6.62 -6.00 -16.16
N GLN A 19 -6.44 -6.23 -14.86
CA GLN A 19 -6.16 -7.57 -14.34
C GLN A 19 -7.34 -8.55 -14.49
N ILE A 20 -8.58 -8.03 -14.48
CA ILE A 20 -9.82 -8.84 -14.53
C ILE A 20 -10.38 -8.85 -15.94
N ASP A 21 -10.38 -7.69 -16.60
CA ASP A 21 -11.11 -7.48 -17.84
C ASP A 21 -10.23 -7.61 -19.10
N ALA A 22 -8.89 -7.61 -18.96
CA ALA A 22 -7.99 -7.68 -20.12
C ALA A 22 -7.28 -9.03 -20.23
N ASN A 23 -7.52 -9.72 -21.36
CA ASN A 23 -6.90 -11.01 -21.68
C ASN A 23 -5.37 -10.94 -21.85
N VAL A 24 -4.83 -9.76 -22.19
CA VAL A 24 -3.41 -9.54 -22.50
C VAL A 24 -2.62 -8.87 -21.37
N TYR A 25 -3.21 -8.76 -20.17
CA TYR A 25 -2.57 -8.07 -19.04
C TYR A 25 -1.23 -8.71 -18.65
N HIS A 26 -1.20 -10.05 -18.59
CA HIS A 26 -0.02 -10.79 -18.17
C HIS A 26 1.13 -10.65 -19.16
N ASP A 27 0.85 -10.76 -20.46
CA ASP A 27 1.85 -10.57 -21.51
C ASP A 27 2.40 -9.14 -21.48
N TRP A 28 1.51 -8.15 -21.41
CA TRP A 28 1.90 -6.74 -21.29
C TRP A 28 2.77 -6.47 -20.05
N PHE A 29 2.48 -7.11 -18.92
CA PHE A 29 3.27 -6.99 -17.69
C PHE A 29 4.65 -7.64 -17.83
N LEU A 30 4.72 -8.86 -18.39
CA LEU A 30 5.95 -9.62 -18.54
C LEU A 30 6.92 -9.00 -19.57
N ASP A 31 6.41 -8.25 -20.54
CA ASP A 31 7.23 -7.49 -21.50
C ASP A 31 7.92 -6.26 -20.88
N ARG A 32 7.60 -5.90 -19.62
CA ARG A 32 8.05 -4.65 -18.98
C ARG A 32 8.90 -4.84 -17.71
N PRO A 33 9.83 -5.80 -17.65
CA PRO A 33 10.68 -6.00 -16.48
C PRO A 33 11.59 -4.78 -16.22
N TYR A 34 11.92 -4.04 -17.30
CA TYR A 34 12.70 -2.82 -17.26
C TYR A 34 12.03 -1.67 -16.49
N VAL A 35 10.71 -1.73 -16.24
CA VAL A 35 10.00 -0.75 -15.41
C VAL A 35 9.93 -1.22 -13.95
N ILE A 36 9.71 -2.52 -13.74
CA ILE A 36 9.44 -3.10 -12.41
C ILE A 36 10.69 -3.03 -11.53
N VAL A 37 11.85 -3.41 -12.06
CA VAL A 37 13.12 -3.44 -11.31
C VAL A 37 13.52 -2.05 -10.76
N PRO A 38 13.58 -0.98 -11.57
CA PRO A 38 13.94 0.35 -11.04
C PRO A 38 12.87 0.94 -10.12
N MET A 39 11.58 0.58 -10.29
CA MET A 39 10.51 1.04 -9.40
C MET A 39 10.74 0.57 -7.95
N GLN A 40 11.21 -0.66 -7.76
CA GLN A 40 11.54 -1.19 -6.44
C GLN A 40 12.67 -0.39 -5.76
N GLN A 41 13.66 0.06 -6.52
CA GLN A 41 14.74 0.89 -5.99
C GLN A 41 14.26 2.26 -5.54
N ILE A 42 13.32 2.87 -6.27
CA ILE A 42 12.71 4.15 -5.90
C ILE A 42 11.92 4.00 -4.60
N ALA A 43 11.09 2.96 -4.49
CA ALA A 43 10.35 2.67 -3.28
C ALA A 43 11.28 2.40 -2.09
N GLY A 44 12.38 1.67 -2.31
CA GLY A 44 13.42 1.44 -1.31
C GLY A 44 14.02 2.73 -0.75
N ARG A 45 14.42 3.67 -1.64
CA ARG A 45 14.91 4.99 -1.23
C ARG A 45 13.86 5.80 -0.48
N PHE A 46 12.58 5.69 -0.87
CA PHE A 46 11.50 6.32 -0.12
C PHE A 46 11.33 5.69 1.28
N PHE A 47 11.48 4.37 1.42
CA PHE A 47 11.43 3.74 2.74
C PHE A 47 12.60 4.13 3.64
N GLU A 48 13.78 4.39 3.09
CA GLU A 48 14.92 4.92 3.85
C GLU A 48 14.60 6.28 4.48
N THR A 49 13.82 7.14 3.81
CA THR A 49 13.43 8.44 4.39
C THR A 49 12.47 8.32 5.57
N LEU A 50 11.74 7.20 5.71
CA LEU A 50 10.85 6.98 6.87
C LEU A 50 11.63 6.76 8.17
N ALA A 51 12.92 6.38 8.08
CA ALA A 51 13.79 6.33 9.25
C ALA A 51 14.14 7.74 9.76
N GLU A 52 14.31 8.69 8.84
CA GLU A 52 14.61 10.10 9.15
C GLU A 52 13.34 10.90 9.50
N TYR A 53 12.23 10.59 8.84
CA TYR A 53 10.93 11.24 9.02
C TYR A 53 9.89 10.20 9.46
N PRO A 54 9.88 9.82 10.75
CA PRO A 54 8.95 8.83 11.24
C PRO A 54 7.50 9.30 11.01
N PRO A 55 6.58 8.39 10.62
CA PRO A 55 5.20 8.74 10.35
C PRO A 55 4.57 9.43 11.56
N SER A 56 4.10 10.67 11.36
CA SER A 56 3.52 11.51 12.41
C SER A 56 2.14 11.02 12.87
N GLN A 57 1.45 10.27 12.01
CA GLN A 57 0.27 9.51 12.43
C GLN A 57 0.74 8.26 13.16
N SER A 58 0.38 8.15 14.44
CA SER A 58 0.36 6.85 15.11
C SER A 58 -0.39 5.87 14.20
N PRO A 59 0.15 4.67 13.91
CA PRO A 59 -0.51 3.70 13.05
C PRO A 59 -1.95 3.62 13.52
N GLY A 60 -2.91 3.80 12.59
CA GLY A 60 -4.34 3.87 12.87
C GLY A 60 -4.73 2.68 13.71
N SER A 61 -4.67 2.88 15.02
CA SER A 61 -4.64 1.79 15.94
C SER A 61 -6.09 1.43 16.13
N PHE A 62 -6.54 0.41 15.41
CA PHE A 62 -7.58 -0.49 15.92
C PHE A 62 -7.05 -1.21 17.18
N ASN A 63 -6.42 -0.47 18.09
CA ASN A 63 -6.03 -0.95 19.41
C ASN A 63 -7.35 -1.08 20.14
N LEU A 64 -7.74 -2.33 20.37
CA LEU A 64 -8.81 -2.66 21.29
C LEU A 64 -8.60 -1.92 22.63
N ASP A 65 -7.35 -1.66 23.02
CA ASP A 65 -6.99 -0.83 24.18
C ASP A 65 -7.53 0.61 24.11
N LYS A 66 -7.54 1.26 22.93
CA LYS A 66 -8.12 2.61 22.79
C LYS A 66 -9.64 2.58 22.89
N ILE A 67 -10.27 1.55 22.32
CA ILE A 67 -11.73 1.36 22.38
C ILE A 67 -12.12 1.01 23.82
N GLN A 68 -11.35 0.16 24.50
CA GLN A 68 -11.55 -0.22 25.89
C GLN A 68 -11.36 0.99 26.81
N GLN A 69 -10.32 1.80 26.63
CA GLN A 69 -10.15 3.06 27.37
C GLN A 69 -11.29 4.06 27.10
N GLN A 70 -11.80 4.16 25.87
CA GLN A 70 -12.97 4.99 25.58
C GLN A 70 -14.24 4.48 26.27
N ILE A 71 -14.45 3.16 26.30
CA ILE A 71 -15.58 2.53 27.00
C ILE A 71 -15.44 2.70 28.51
N GLU A 72 -14.25 2.49 29.07
CA GLU A 72 -13.96 2.67 30.50
C GLU A 72 -14.12 4.12 30.94
N ASN A 73 -13.65 5.09 30.14
CA ASN A 73 -13.86 6.52 30.40
C ASN A 73 -15.33 6.93 30.28
N ALA A 74 -16.07 6.37 29.33
CA ALA A 74 -17.52 6.61 29.19
C ALA A 74 -18.34 5.95 30.31
N ALA A 75 -17.90 4.80 30.83
CA ALA A 75 -18.54 4.09 31.93
C ALA A 75 -18.18 4.69 33.30
N SER A 76 -17.03 5.36 33.44
CA SER A 76 -16.56 5.91 34.71
C SER A 76 -17.18 7.26 35.10
N GLY A 77 -18.09 7.83 34.30
CA GLY A 77 -18.99 8.92 34.73
C GLY A 77 -18.37 10.00 35.63
N LYS A 78 -17.40 10.75 35.10
CA LYS A 78 -17.06 12.10 35.56
C LYS A 78 -17.10 13.05 34.38
#